data_AF-A0A3D2C5D6-F1
#
_entry.id   AF-A0A3D2C5D6-F1
#
_cell.length_a   1.000
_cell.length_b   1.000
_cell.length_c   1.000
_cell.angle_alpha   90.00
_cell.angle_beta   90.00
_cell.angle_gamma   90.00
#
_symmetry.space_group_name_H-M   'P 1'
#
loop_
_entity.id
_entity.type
_entity.pdbx_description
1 polymer ?
#
loop_
_entity_poly.entity_id
_entity_poly.type
_entity_poly.pdbx_seq_one_letter_code
_entity_poly.pdbx_strand_id
1 'polypeptide(L)'
;MSRRSPLAARLINRASRAAQAMGVAPPITPSALRTQAERATGLQRWHGPQDDADTFEAGLEVLCGAVGAPSTLNGLGRLALHMHLFRALSTRLRRVAAPAPSVASLTGPVLVVVGLPRSGTTLLHRLLARAPGTRALALWEVQHPIPPMRGPDR
;
A
#
# COMPACT_ATOMS: atom_id res chain seq x y z
N MET A 1 -16.57 -4.98 27.49
CA MET A 1 -15.33 -4.75 28.26
C MET A 1 -14.52 -3.62 27.60
N SER A 2 -14.52 -2.42 28.18
CA SER A 2 -13.77 -1.27 27.66
C SER A 2 -12.27 -1.46 27.91
N ARG A 3 -11.55 -1.98 26.92
CA ARG A 3 -10.08 -1.97 26.95
C ARG A 3 -9.64 -0.52 26.79
N ARG A 4 -9.31 0.13 27.92
CA ARG A 4 -8.73 1.48 27.93
C ARG A 4 -7.53 1.49 26.96
N SER A 5 -7.57 2.37 25.97
CA SER A 5 -6.50 2.50 24.99
C SER A 5 -5.19 2.85 25.73
N PRO A 6 -4.05 2.22 25.39
CA PRO A 6 -2.77 2.52 26.03
C PRO A 6 -2.46 4.02 26.01
N LEU A 7 -1.78 4.52 27.05
CA LEU A 7 -1.49 5.96 27.21
C LEU A 7 -0.81 6.57 25.98
N ALA A 8 0.10 5.83 25.34
CA ALA A 8 0.74 6.23 24.09
C ALA A 8 -0.25 6.50 22.94
N ALA A 9 -1.25 5.64 22.76
CA ALA A 9 -2.26 5.82 21.71
C ALA A 9 -3.12 7.07 21.97
N ARG A 10 -3.39 7.40 23.24
CA ARG A 10 -4.14 8.61 23.61
C ARG A 10 -3.33 9.88 23.33
N LEU A 11 -2.02 9.85 23.60
CA LEU A 11 -1.09 10.94 23.28
C LEU A 11 -1.05 11.19 21.77
N ILE A 12 -0.86 10.15 20.96
CA ILE A 12 -0.87 10.26 19.48
C ILE A 12 -2.20 10.84 18.98
N ASN A 13 -3.33 10.36 19.52
CA ASN A 13 -4.65 10.87 19.12
C ASN A 13 -4.86 12.35 19.50
N ARG A 14 -4.33 12.79 20.65
CA ARG A 14 -4.38 14.21 21.06
C ARG A 14 -3.49 15.08 20.19
N ALA A 15 -2.24 14.66 19.98
CA ALA A 15 -1.30 15.37 19.12
C ALA A 15 -1.81 15.49 17.68
N SER A 16 -2.38 14.41 17.13
CA SER A 16 -2.99 14.43 15.79
C SER A 16 -4.16 15.40 15.70
N ARG A 17 -5.06 15.44 16.71
CA ARG A 17 -6.17 16.41 16.72
C ARG A 17 -5.68 17.86 16.79
N ALA A 18 -4.67 18.14 17.61
CA ALA A 18 -4.06 19.45 17.68
C ALA A 18 -3.40 19.84 16.34
N ALA A 19 -2.64 18.94 15.73
CA ALA A 19 -2.04 19.16 14.42
C ALA A 19 -3.09 19.38 13.31
N GLN A 20 -4.23 18.69 13.36
CA GLN A 20 -5.34 18.91 12.43
C GLN A 20 -6.00 20.28 12.64
N ALA A 21 -6.27 20.66 13.89
CA ALA A 21 -6.83 21.98 14.21
C ALA A 21 -5.91 23.12 13.78
N MET A 22 -4.60 22.90 13.84
CA MET A 22 -3.58 23.87 13.38
C MET A 22 -3.29 23.78 11.87
N GLY A 23 -3.88 22.83 11.13
CA GLY A 23 -3.61 22.64 9.69
C GLY A 23 -2.22 22.08 9.35
N VAL A 24 -1.49 21.56 10.33
CA VAL A 24 -0.11 21.03 10.18
C VAL A 24 -0.10 19.52 9.93
N ALA A 25 -1.23 18.83 10.14
CA ALA A 25 -1.34 17.42 9.85
C ALA A 25 -1.19 17.15 8.34
N PRO A 26 -0.43 16.11 7.92
CA PRO A 26 -0.32 15.76 6.52
C PRO A 26 -1.71 15.55 5.90
N PRO A 27 -2.06 16.29 4.83
CA PRO A 27 -3.32 16.09 4.16
C PRO A 27 -3.33 14.74 3.45
N ILE A 28 -4.40 13.97 3.66
CA ILE A 28 -4.68 12.75 2.89
C ILE A 28 -5.52 13.18 1.71
N THR A 29 -4.87 13.84 0.76
CA THR A 29 -5.45 14.22 -0.54
C THR A 29 -4.63 13.58 -1.66
N PRO A 30 -5.24 13.29 -2.82
CA PRO A 30 -4.51 12.70 -3.94
C PRO A 30 -3.26 13.50 -4.32
N SER A 31 -3.41 14.83 -4.46
CA SER A 31 -2.31 15.73 -4.84
C SER A 31 -1.16 15.73 -3.84
N ALA A 32 -1.45 15.85 -2.55
CA ALA A 32 -0.41 15.88 -1.52
C ALA A 32 0.36 14.57 -1.43
N LEU A 33 -0.35 13.44 -1.50
CA LEU A 33 0.25 12.11 -1.48
C LEU A 33 1.13 11.86 -2.71
N ARG A 34 0.69 12.32 -3.89
CA ARG A 34 1.48 12.24 -5.12
C ARG A 34 2.75 13.06 -5.03
N THR A 35 2.65 14.34 -4.69
CA THR A 35 3.82 15.22 -4.52
C THR A 35 4.79 14.64 -3.49
N GLN A 36 4.30 14.05 -2.40
CA GLN A 36 5.18 13.41 -1.42
C GLN A 36 5.90 12.20 -2.00
N ALA A 37 5.21 11.33 -2.74
CA ALA A 37 5.81 10.15 -3.37
C ALA A 37 6.80 10.52 -4.50
N GLU A 38 6.49 11.54 -5.29
CA GLU A 38 7.38 12.08 -6.33
C GLU A 38 8.66 12.63 -5.73
N ARG A 39 8.58 13.43 -4.65
CA ARG A 39 9.75 13.92 -3.93
C ARG A 39 10.60 12.80 -3.35
N ALA A 40 9.97 11.75 -2.82
CA ALA A 40 10.67 10.63 -2.20
C ALA A 40 11.32 9.68 -3.20
N THR A 41 10.81 9.62 -4.44
CA THR A 41 11.29 8.68 -5.46
C THR A 41 12.09 9.35 -6.57
N GLY A 42 11.91 10.65 -6.79
CA GLY A 42 12.43 11.36 -7.97
C GLY A 42 11.70 11.02 -9.27
N LEU A 43 10.54 10.37 -9.20
CA LEU A 43 9.78 9.87 -10.36
C LEU A 43 8.42 10.56 -10.46
N GLN A 44 7.92 10.79 -11.67
CA GLN A 44 6.63 11.46 -11.92
C GLN A 44 5.68 10.65 -12.82
N ARG A 45 6.11 9.47 -13.31
CA ARG A 45 5.29 8.65 -14.22
C ARG A 45 4.35 7.75 -13.41
N TRP A 46 3.05 8.02 -13.48
CA TRP A 46 2.02 7.29 -12.72
C TRP A 46 1.33 6.15 -13.47
N HIS A 47 1.46 6.12 -14.80
CA HIS A 47 0.76 5.18 -15.69
C HIS A 47 1.74 4.46 -16.62
N GLY A 48 1.68 3.12 -16.60
CA GLY A 48 2.34 2.24 -17.56
C GLY A 48 1.44 1.88 -18.75
N PRO A 49 1.97 1.20 -19.77
CA PRO A 49 1.22 0.84 -20.99
C PRO A 49 0.02 -0.07 -20.77
N GLN A 50 0.01 -0.83 -19.66
CA GLN A 50 -1.04 -1.79 -19.30
C GLN A 50 -1.93 -1.28 -18.16
N ASP A 51 -1.69 -0.07 -17.66
CA ASP A 51 -2.50 0.49 -16.58
C ASP A 51 -3.76 1.14 -17.16
N ASP A 52 -4.90 0.85 -16.57
CA ASP A 52 -6.10 1.68 -16.71
C ASP A 52 -5.92 2.93 -15.81
N ALA A 53 -5.65 4.06 -16.46
CA ALA A 53 -5.38 5.32 -15.79
C ALA A 53 -6.59 5.82 -14.99
N ASP A 54 -7.78 5.71 -15.57
CA ASP A 54 -9.01 6.25 -15.00
C ASP A 54 -9.38 5.49 -13.74
N THR A 55 -9.22 4.17 -13.74
CA THR A 55 -9.47 3.33 -12.55
C THR A 55 -8.55 3.70 -11.37
N PHE A 56 -7.26 3.97 -11.63
CA PHE A 56 -6.33 4.36 -10.56
C PHE A 56 -6.66 5.73 -9.98
N GLU A 57 -6.92 6.71 -10.84
CA GLU A 57 -7.23 8.08 -10.43
C GLU A 57 -8.52 8.12 -9.61
N ALA A 58 -9.61 7.56 -10.16
CA ALA A 58 -10.89 7.51 -9.49
C ALA A 58 -10.81 6.75 -8.15
N GLY A 59 -10.07 5.63 -8.11
CA GLY A 59 -9.89 4.86 -6.88
C GLY A 59 -9.16 5.64 -5.78
N LEU A 60 -8.12 6.42 -6.14
CA LEU A 60 -7.39 7.24 -5.17
C LEU A 60 -8.25 8.42 -4.67
N GLU A 61 -9.02 9.06 -5.54
CA GLU A 61 -9.95 10.13 -5.18
C GLU A 61 -11.03 9.63 -4.22
N VAL A 62 -11.70 8.53 -4.55
CA VAL A 62 -12.73 7.91 -3.72
C VAL A 62 -12.17 7.53 -2.35
N LEU A 63 -10.99 6.91 -2.31
CA LEU A 63 -10.33 6.53 -1.06
C LEU A 63 -10.00 7.75 -0.20
N CYS A 64 -9.40 8.78 -0.78
CA CYS A 64 -9.07 10.02 -0.05
C CYS A 64 -10.32 10.75 0.43
N GLY A 65 -11.39 10.78 -0.37
CA GLY A 65 -12.68 11.35 0.01
C GLY A 65 -13.30 10.64 1.21
N ALA A 66 -13.32 9.30 1.19
CA ALA A 66 -13.89 8.50 2.28
C ALA A 66 -13.16 8.69 3.62
N VAL A 67 -11.84 8.84 3.60
CA VAL A 67 -11.01 9.01 4.82
C VAL A 67 -10.80 10.47 5.21
N GLY A 68 -11.12 11.40 4.32
CA GLY A 68 -11.12 12.84 4.56
C GLY A 68 -12.30 13.30 5.42
N ALA A 69 -13.40 12.53 5.45
CA ALA A 69 -14.57 12.84 6.26
C ALA A 69 -14.23 12.90 7.77
N PRO A 70 -14.73 13.92 8.51
CA PRO A 70 -14.55 14.00 9.95
C PRO A 70 -15.14 12.76 10.62
N SER A 71 -14.42 12.15 11.57
CA SER A 71 -14.75 10.93 12.33
C SER A 71 -14.36 9.55 11.75
N THR A 72 -13.95 9.44 10.48
CA THR A 72 -13.60 8.12 9.90
C THR A 72 -12.38 7.48 10.57
N LEU A 73 -11.38 8.29 10.95
CA LEU A 73 -10.13 7.79 11.53
C LEU A 73 -9.73 8.58 12.78
N ASN A 74 -9.26 7.85 13.80
CA ASN A 74 -8.51 8.45 14.89
C ASN A 74 -7.09 8.81 14.44
N GLY A 75 -6.35 9.56 15.25
CA GLY A 75 -5.01 10.04 14.89
C GLY A 75 -4.02 8.92 14.54
N LEU A 76 -4.04 7.82 15.30
CA LEU A 76 -3.20 6.66 15.02
C LEU A 76 -3.57 5.97 13.70
N GLY A 77 -4.87 5.78 13.45
CA GLY A 77 -5.38 5.20 12.20
C GLY A 77 -5.04 6.07 10.99
N ARG A 78 -5.12 7.39 11.14
CA ARG A 78 -4.74 8.35 10.11
C ARG A 78 -3.25 8.27 9.78
N LEU A 79 -2.39 8.20 10.80
CA LEU A 79 -0.95 8.02 10.62
C LEU A 79 -0.63 6.69 9.93
N ALA A 80 -1.24 5.60 10.38
CA ALA A 80 -1.04 4.27 9.80
C ALA A 80 -1.46 4.22 8.32
N LEU A 81 -2.62 4.81 7.99
CA LEU A 81 -3.09 4.92 6.62
C LEU A 81 -2.15 5.78 5.76
N HIS A 82 -1.72 6.93 6.26
CA HIS A 82 -0.78 7.80 5.55
C HIS A 82 0.50 7.04 5.17
N MET A 83 1.09 6.32 6.13
CA MET A 83 2.29 5.52 5.90
C MET A 83 2.05 4.38 4.90
N HIS A 84 0.88 3.75 4.93
CA HIS A 84 0.50 2.71 3.98
C HIS A 84 0.37 3.27 2.55
N LEU A 85 -0.38 4.36 2.37
CA LEU A 85 -0.58 5.02 1.08
C LEU A 85 0.74 5.54 0.51
N PHE A 86 1.56 6.19 1.34
CA PHE A 86 2.88 6.66 0.93
C PHE A 86 3.75 5.53 0.39
N ARG A 87 3.79 4.36 1.07
CA ARG A 87 4.52 3.18 0.60
C ARG A 87 3.94 2.64 -0.71
N ALA A 88 2.62 2.47 -0.79
CA ALA A 88 1.96 1.92 -1.98
C ALA A 88 2.18 2.79 -3.22
N LEU A 89 2.02 4.10 -3.09
CA LEU A 89 2.21 5.07 -4.18
C LEU A 89 3.68 5.18 -4.61
N SER A 90 4.62 5.16 -3.66
CA SER A 90 6.05 5.12 -3.98
C SER A 90 6.44 3.84 -4.73
N THR A 91 5.89 2.69 -4.33
CA THR A 91 6.09 1.43 -5.05
C THR A 91 5.48 1.48 -6.45
N ARG A 92 4.30 2.10 -6.62
CA ARG A 92 3.69 2.29 -7.95
C ARG A 92 4.58 3.11 -8.90
N LEU A 93 5.08 4.26 -8.45
CA LEU A 93 5.98 5.11 -9.26
C LEU A 93 7.20 4.33 -9.73
N ARG A 94 7.85 3.59 -8.81
CA ARG A 94 8.99 2.74 -9.16
C ARG A 94 8.58 1.66 -10.17
N ARG A 95 7.40 1.04 -10.02
CA ARG A 95 6.92 -0.05 -10.89
C ARG A 95 6.71 0.41 -12.31
N VAL A 96 6.12 1.59 -12.47
CA VAL A 96 5.86 2.20 -13.77
C VAL A 96 7.14 2.70 -14.44
N ALA A 97 8.14 3.10 -13.64
CA ALA A 97 9.46 3.51 -14.13
C ALA A 97 10.40 2.34 -14.39
N ALA A 98 10.18 1.19 -13.76
CA ALA A 98 10.99 0.00 -13.96
C ALA A 98 10.87 -0.48 -15.42
N PRO A 99 11.97 -0.94 -16.04
CA PRO A 99 11.90 -1.55 -17.35
C PRO A 99 10.95 -2.74 -17.32
N ALA A 100 10.27 -2.98 -18.45
CA ALA A 100 9.44 -4.17 -18.60
C ALA A 100 10.31 -5.40 -18.25
N PRO A 101 9.85 -6.27 -17.35
CA PRO A 101 10.62 -7.46 -17.00
C PRO A 101 10.94 -8.24 -18.26
N SER A 102 12.20 -8.62 -18.47
CA SER A 102 12.58 -9.53 -19.56
C SER A 102 12.12 -10.97 -19.33
N VAL A 103 11.28 -11.20 -18.31
CA VAL A 103 10.90 -12.55 -17.89
C VAL A 103 9.97 -13.19 -18.92
N ALA A 104 10.27 -14.46 -19.20
CA ALA A 104 9.43 -15.34 -19.99
C ALA A 104 8.00 -15.35 -19.41
N SER A 105 7.01 -15.48 -20.30
CA SER A 105 5.62 -15.71 -19.93
C SER A 105 5.53 -16.82 -18.88
N LEU A 106 4.59 -16.69 -17.93
CA LEU A 106 4.28 -17.75 -16.97
C LEU A 106 3.95 -19.04 -17.75
N THR A 107 4.77 -20.08 -17.58
CA THR A 107 4.66 -21.34 -18.35
C THR A 107 3.77 -22.37 -17.67
N GLY A 108 3.37 -22.15 -16.42
CA GLY A 108 2.55 -23.05 -15.62
C GLY A 108 1.20 -22.45 -15.21
N PRO A 109 0.30 -23.28 -14.65
CA PRO A 109 -1.01 -22.82 -14.18
C PRO A 109 -0.87 -21.80 -13.04
N VAL A 110 -1.68 -20.74 -13.09
CA VAL A 110 -1.79 -19.75 -12.01
C VAL A 110 -2.91 -20.15 -11.07
N LEU A 111 -2.57 -20.45 -9.82
CA LEU A 111 -3.55 -20.79 -8.78
C LEU A 111 -3.85 -19.56 -7.92
N VAL A 112 -5.13 -19.18 -7.85
CA VAL A 112 -5.61 -18.06 -7.03
C VAL A 112 -6.53 -18.60 -5.94
N VAL A 113 -6.15 -18.40 -4.67
CA VAL A 113 -6.97 -18.79 -3.52
C VAL A 113 -7.88 -17.62 -3.14
N VAL A 114 -9.19 -17.81 -3.27
CA VAL A 114 -10.22 -16.84 -2.88
C VAL A 114 -11.17 -17.43 -1.85
N GLY A 115 -11.70 -16.58 -0.96
CA GLY A 115 -12.64 -16.98 0.08
C GLY A 115 -12.84 -15.88 1.12
N LEU A 116 -13.86 -16.04 1.97
CA LEU A 116 -14.14 -15.09 3.04
C LEU A 116 -12.96 -14.97 4.02
N PRO A 117 -12.78 -13.80 4.67
CA PRO A 117 -11.87 -13.69 5.79
C PRO A 117 -12.20 -14.77 6.83
N ARG A 118 -11.17 -15.46 7.35
CA ARG A 118 -11.28 -16.52 8.37
C ARG A 118 -11.86 -17.86 7.90
N SER A 119 -11.94 -18.15 6.60
CA SER A 119 -12.36 -19.47 6.07
C SER A 119 -11.22 -20.49 5.90
N GLY A 120 -10.03 -20.22 6.42
CA GLY A 120 -8.87 -21.11 6.27
C GLY A 120 -8.06 -20.92 4.97
N THR A 121 -8.35 -19.89 4.17
CA THR A 121 -7.57 -19.54 2.95
C THR A 121 -6.08 -19.39 3.21
N THR A 122 -5.68 -18.86 4.38
CA THR A 122 -4.26 -18.77 4.77
C THR A 122 -3.61 -20.15 4.94
N LEU A 123 -4.32 -21.12 5.52
CA LEU A 123 -3.82 -22.48 5.68
C LEU A 123 -3.67 -23.13 4.30
N LEU A 124 -4.71 -23.06 3.48
CA LEU A 124 -4.70 -23.62 2.12
C LEU A 124 -3.57 -23.03 1.27
N HIS A 125 -3.42 -21.70 1.24
CA HIS A 125 -2.34 -21.03 0.51
C HIS A 125 -0.96 -21.53 0.96
N ARG A 126 -0.76 -21.71 2.28
CA ARG A 126 0.51 -22.23 2.82
C ARG A 126 0.78 -23.67 2.42
N LEU A 127 -0.24 -24.53 2.41
CA LEU A 127 -0.10 -25.92 1.97
C LEU A 127 0.29 -26.00 0.49
N LEU A 128 -0.40 -25.26 -0.37
CA LEU A 128 -0.09 -25.19 -1.81
C LEU A 128 1.34 -24.68 -2.04
N ALA A 129 1.78 -23.67 -1.29
CA ALA A 129 3.14 -23.11 -1.37
C ALA A 129 4.26 -24.06 -0.90
N ARG A 130 3.94 -25.25 -0.37
CA ARG A 130 4.91 -26.30 -0.01
C ARG A 130 4.97 -27.42 -1.04
N ALA A 131 4.06 -27.48 -2.00
CA ALA A 131 4.09 -28.50 -3.03
C ALA A 131 5.32 -28.31 -3.96
N PRO A 132 5.99 -29.40 -4.38
CA PRO A 132 7.09 -29.33 -5.34
C PRO A 132 6.69 -28.63 -6.64
N GLY A 133 7.60 -27.84 -7.21
CA GLY A 133 7.34 -27.10 -8.45
C GLY A 133 6.39 -25.90 -8.31
N THR A 134 5.97 -25.54 -7.10
CA THR A 134 5.14 -24.35 -6.87
C THR A 134 5.97 -23.15 -6.44
N ARG A 135 5.51 -21.96 -6.84
CA ARG A 135 6.03 -20.68 -6.37
C ARG A 135 4.88 -19.82 -5.86
N ALA A 136 4.91 -19.50 -4.57
CA ALA A 136 4.01 -18.52 -3.97
C ALA A 136 4.73 -17.18 -3.80
N LEU A 137 4.01 -16.05 -3.94
CA LEU A 137 4.57 -14.73 -3.68
C LEU A 137 4.90 -14.56 -2.19
N ALA A 138 6.14 -14.24 -1.88
CA ALA A 138 6.52 -13.85 -0.53
C ALA A 138 5.98 -12.45 -0.22
N LEU A 139 5.65 -12.18 1.04
CA LEU A 139 5.12 -10.87 1.44
C LEU A 139 6.09 -9.72 1.09
N TRP A 140 7.40 -9.96 1.23
CA TRP A 140 8.40 -8.95 0.88
C TRP A 140 8.42 -8.63 -0.61
N GLU A 141 8.21 -9.62 -1.49
CA GLU A 141 8.12 -9.42 -2.94
C GLU A 141 6.89 -8.59 -3.31
N VAL A 142 5.78 -8.76 -2.60
CA VAL A 142 4.59 -7.93 -2.81
C VAL A 142 4.82 -6.49 -2.36
N GLN A 143 5.53 -6.31 -1.24
CA GLN A 143 5.82 -4.98 -0.69
C GLN A 143 6.90 -4.22 -1.46
N HIS A 144 7.86 -4.96 -2.01
CA HIS A 144 9.03 -4.46 -2.72
C HIS A 144 9.25 -5.28 -4.00
N PRO A 145 8.36 -5.18 -5.00
CA PRO A 145 8.38 -6.03 -6.20
C PRO A 145 9.49 -5.71 -7.19
N ILE A 146 10.26 -4.66 -6.94
CA ILE A 146 11.26 -4.14 -7.87
C ILE A 146 12.60 -4.24 -7.18
N PRO A 147 13.57 -4.92 -7.80
CA PRO A 147 14.92 -4.97 -7.28
C PRO A 147 15.48 -3.54 -7.19
N PRO A 148 16.30 -3.23 -6.17
CA PRO A 148 16.92 -1.92 -6.08
C PRO A 148 17.76 -1.66 -7.33
N MET A 149 17.71 -0.44 -7.88
CA MET A 149 18.52 -0.09 -9.07
C MET A 149 20.03 -0.22 -8.82
N ARG A 150 20.47 -0.24 -7.56
CA ARG A 150 21.85 -0.46 -7.12
C ARG A 150 21.87 -1.26 -5.80
N GLY A 151 22.76 -2.24 -5.71
CA GLY A 151 22.96 -3.07 -4.51
C GLY A 151 22.35 -4.46 -4.62
N PRO A 152 22.61 -5.36 -3.64
CA PRO A 152 22.10 -6.72 -3.66
C PRO A 152 20.57 -6.76 -3.52
N ASP A 153 19.95 -7.73 -4.18
CA ASP A 153 18.57 -8.13 -3.90
C ASP A 153 18.48 -8.56 -2.43
N ARG A 154 17.55 -7.97 -1.68
CA ARG A 154 17.38 -8.22 -0.25
C ARG A 154 16.63 -9.51 0.02
#